data_AF-A0AAD1N8L2-F1
#
_entry.id   AF-A0AAD1N8L2-F1
#
_cell.length_a   1.000
_cell.length_b   1.000
_cell.length_c   1.000
_cell.angle_alpha   90.00
_cell.angle_beta   90.00
_cell.angle_gamma   90.00
#
_symmetry.space_group_name_H-M   'P 1'
#
loop_
_entity.id
_entity.type
_entity.pdbx_description
1 polymer ?
#
loop_
_entity_poly.entity_id
_entity_poly.type
_entity_poly.pdbx_seq_one_letter_code
_entity_poly.pdbx_strand_id
1 'polypeptide(L)'
;MPHIVVKSYKEFATPVKSDGYEFLWFARGYANTKDTLVAVRFEEHQFFLTIKPKDVHYIIKGDKITRIAPTYILKGALKYFCKLANCDVVHDNLSSIKPVHIDKAKSFLKDIDYFIEHFPTKKEVWIEIGFGSGRHLLYQAKNNPDIQFIGIEIHKPSIEQLLKQIALQDIHNLLVIDYDARLFLEFVPSNIVGKIFVHFPIPWDKKPHRRVISKKFIQEAERTLKPGGVLELRTDSRAYFDYALELFLEREKSKLEVTKNIEPPVSSKYEDRWVRLGKDIYDIRMYALQESPQIDLHFDFTFSKISSYKHFVENFDTKPKVYNDYFIHFEKLYKIEENRFLAEVSFGSFDRPTHLYLLLSEGSAQYYPKKPIASQANIKAHKKIEEFLNV
;
A
#
# COMPACT_ATOMS: atom_id res chain seq x y z
N MET A 1 0.56 9.51 16.56
CA MET A 1 0.11 10.46 15.52
C MET A 1 -0.13 11.81 16.18
N PRO A 2 0.20 12.94 15.53
CA PRO A 2 -0.12 14.27 16.07
C PRO A 2 -1.60 14.40 16.43
N HIS A 3 -1.88 14.97 17.59
CA HIS A 3 -3.23 15.23 18.09
C HIS A 3 -3.25 16.36 19.12
N ILE A 4 -4.45 16.90 19.34
CA ILE A 4 -4.78 17.91 20.35
C ILE A 4 -5.98 17.39 21.15
N VAL A 5 -5.92 17.50 22.47
CA VAL A 5 -7.05 17.24 23.38
C VAL A 5 -7.64 18.58 23.81
N VAL A 6 -8.95 18.74 23.64
CA VAL A 6 -9.66 20.01 23.92
C VAL A 6 -10.87 19.76 24.81
N LYS A 7 -11.22 20.71 25.68
CA LYS A 7 -12.49 20.68 26.44
C LYS A 7 -13.67 21.05 25.55
N SER A 8 -13.48 22.07 24.71
CA SER A 8 -14.49 22.57 23.79
C SER A 8 -13.86 23.13 22.52
N TYR A 9 -14.66 23.22 21.47
CA TYR A 9 -14.35 23.89 20.22
C TYR A 9 -15.64 24.46 19.61
N LYS A 10 -15.50 25.44 18.73
CA LYS A 10 -16.60 26.03 17.97
C LYS A 10 -16.41 25.69 16.50
N GLU A 11 -17.44 25.13 15.86
CA GLU A 11 -17.44 25.03 14.40
C GLU A 11 -17.48 26.43 13.78
N PHE A 12 -16.92 26.54 12.59
CA PHE A 12 -16.81 27.77 11.83
C PHE A 12 -17.37 27.57 10.41
N ALA A 13 -17.74 28.67 9.75
CA ALA A 13 -18.21 28.61 8.37
C ALA A 13 -17.11 28.12 7.42
N THR A 14 -17.46 27.23 6.50
CA THR A 14 -16.56 26.65 5.50
C THR A 14 -17.06 26.94 4.09
N PRO A 15 -16.18 27.08 3.07
CA PRO A 15 -14.73 26.96 3.17
C PRO A 15 -14.06 28.18 3.83
N VAL A 16 -12.95 27.97 4.55
CA VAL A 16 -12.15 29.05 5.14
C VAL A 16 -10.65 28.77 5.04
N LYS A 17 -9.84 29.81 4.82
CA LYS A 17 -8.38 29.71 4.72
C LYS A 17 -7.69 30.29 5.94
N SER A 18 -6.60 29.66 6.37
CA SER A 18 -5.74 30.11 7.47
C SER A 18 -4.32 29.57 7.26
N ASP A 19 -3.35 30.47 7.04
CA ASP A 19 -1.92 30.15 6.86
C ASP A 19 -1.65 29.08 5.77
N GLY A 20 -2.29 29.23 4.60
CA GLY A 20 -2.16 28.27 3.49
C GLY A 20 -3.02 27.01 3.60
N TYR A 21 -3.59 26.72 4.78
CA TYR A 21 -4.55 25.64 4.97
C TYR A 21 -5.96 26.11 4.63
N GLU A 22 -6.70 25.29 3.90
CA GLU A 22 -8.09 25.51 3.56
C GLU A 22 -8.97 24.42 4.19
N PHE A 23 -9.87 24.82 5.07
CA PHE A 23 -10.84 23.94 5.70
C PHE A 23 -12.12 23.98 4.87
N LEU A 24 -12.38 22.91 4.11
CA LEU A 24 -13.35 22.90 3.02
C LEU A 24 -14.79 22.67 3.50
N TRP A 25 -15.00 21.75 4.44
CA TRP A 25 -16.32 21.37 4.97
C TRP A 25 -16.19 20.43 6.18
N PHE A 26 -17.28 20.37 6.96
CA PHE A 26 -17.46 19.40 8.06
C PHE A 26 -18.36 18.24 7.60
N ALA A 27 -17.97 17.01 7.93
CA ALA A 27 -18.75 15.79 7.76
C ALA A 27 -19.09 15.24 9.15
N ARG A 28 -20.33 15.41 9.60
CA ARG A 28 -20.80 15.01 10.93
C ARG A 28 -21.29 13.57 10.89
N GLY A 29 -21.02 12.78 11.92
CA GLY A 29 -21.53 11.41 12.00
C GLY A 29 -23.06 11.36 11.86
N TYR A 30 -23.56 10.47 10.99
CA TYR A 30 -24.99 10.42 10.65
C TYR A 30 -25.71 9.21 11.23
N ALA A 31 -25.22 8.00 10.98
CA ALA A 31 -25.92 6.76 11.37
C ALA A 31 -25.21 6.02 12.51
N ASN A 32 -23.95 5.67 12.29
CA ASN A 32 -23.24 4.67 13.10
C ASN A 32 -21.90 5.19 13.65
N THR A 33 -21.70 6.51 13.65
CA THR A 33 -20.50 7.16 14.16
C THR A 33 -20.84 8.48 14.84
N LYS A 34 -20.09 8.82 15.88
CA LYS A 34 -20.13 10.14 16.55
C LYS A 34 -18.91 11.00 16.19
N ASP A 35 -18.01 10.46 15.37
CA ASP A 35 -16.85 11.19 14.89
C ASP A 35 -17.30 12.29 13.92
N THR A 36 -16.60 13.42 13.92
CA THR A 36 -16.73 14.45 12.87
C THR A 36 -15.44 14.51 12.08
N LEU A 37 -15.56 14.60 10.75
CA LEU A 37 -14.44 14.80 9.85
C LEU A 37 -14.40 16.25 9.38
N VAL A 38 -13.20 16.80 9.23
CA VAL A 38 -12.97 18.14 8.70
C VAL A 38 -12.08 18.02 7.49
N ALA A 39 -12.60 18.34 6.30
CA ALA A 39 -11.85 18.30 5.06
C ALA A 39 -10.82 19.44 5.04
N VAL A 40 -9.55 19.12 4.82
CA VAL A 40 -8.45 20.06 4.76
C VAL A 40 -7.71 19.92 3.43
N ARG A 41 -7.43 21.05 2.80
CA ARG A 41 -6.53 21.17 1.66
C ARG A 41 -5.32 22.02 2.03
N PHE A 42 -4.13 21.57 1.67
CA PHE A 42 -2.88 22.31 1.77
C PHE A 42 -2.05 21.99 0.52
N GLU A 43 -1.82 22.98 -0.33
CA GLU A 43 -1.21 22.78 -1.66
C GLU A 43 -1.99 21.70 -2.46
N GLU A 44 -1.30 20.71 -3.05
CA GLU A 44 -1.95 19.57 -3.71
C GLU A 44 -2.56 18.53 -2.75
N HIS A 45 -2.26 18.61 -1.46
CA HIS A 45 -2.67 17.59 -0.49
C HIS A 45 -4.09 17.80 0.02
N GLN A 46 -4.91 16.76 -0.06
CA GLN A 46 -6.23 16.70 0.55
C GLN A 46 -6.29 15.59 1.60
N PHE A 47 -6.76 15.92 2.81
CA PHE A 47 -6.86 14.99 3.92
C PHE A 47 -7.95 15.41 4.92
N PHE A 48 -8.20 14.56 5.91
CA PHE A 48 -9.13 14.86 7.00
C PHE A 48 -8.41 15.06 8.34
N LEU A 49 -8.97 15.97 9.15
CA LEU A 49 -8.89 15.88 10.60
C LEU A 49 -10.12 15.11 11.11
N THR A 50 -9.94 14.34 12.17
CA THR A 50 -11.04 13.68 12.89
C THR A 50 -11.16 14.28 14.28
N ILE A 51 -12.38 14.70 14.62
CA ILE A 51 -12.79 15.14 15.95
C ILE A 51 -13.59 13.98 16.58
N LYS A 52 -13.08 13.45 17.69
CA LYS A 52 -13.71 12.34 18.42
C LYS A 52 -14.09 12.76 19.83
N PRO A 53 -15.34 12.56 20.26
CA PRO A 53 -15.70 12.66 21.67
C PRO A 53 -14.90 11.66 22.51
N LYS A 54 -14.39 12.09 23.67
CA LYS A 54 -13.71 11.25 24.66
C LYS A 54 -14.03 11.76 26.06
N ASP A 55 -14.93 11.07 26.76
CA ASP A 55 -15.44 11.45 28.08
C ASP A 55 -15.99 12.89 28.06
N VAL A 56 -15.41 13.81 28.83
CA VAL A 56 -15.77 15.25 28.87
C VAL A 56 -14.94 16.12 27.91
N HIS A 57 -14.10 15.50 27.09
CA HIS A 57 -13.19 16.17 26.17
C HIS A 57 -13.42 15.72 24.71
N TYR A 58 -12.71 16.35 23.80
CA TYR A 58 -12.57 15.93 22.41
C TYR A 58 -11.10 15.67 22.08
N ILE A 59 -10.86 14.68 21.23
CA ILE A 59 -9.55 14.48 20.60
C ILE A 59 -9.66 14.86 19.13
N ILE A 60 -8.83 15.82 18.72
CA ILE A 60 -8.66 16.24 17.35
C ILE A 60 -7.33 15.68 16.85
N LYS A 61 -7.36 14.91 15.78
CA LYS A 61 -6.17 14.25 15.22
C LYS A 61 -6.30 14.16 13.70
N GLY A 62 -5.21 13.81 13.01
CA GLY A 62 -5.33 13.40 11.61
C GLY A 62 -6.26 12.21 11.46
N ASP A 63 -6.88 12.07 10.29
CA ASP A 63 -7.54 10.83 9.93
C ASP A 63 -6.51 9.75 9.55
N LYS A 64 -6.87 8.48 9.77
CA LYS A 64 -6.00 7.34 9.47
C LYS A 64 -6.02 6.96 7.98
N ILE A 65 -7.16 7.13 7.32
CA ILE A 65 -7.37 6.73 5.92
C ILE A 65 -6.69 7.73 4.99
N THR A 66 -6.83 9.01 5.29
CA THR A 66 -6.24 10.14 4.55
C THR A 66 -4.94 10.64 5.17
N ARG A 67 -4.17 9.75 5.77
CA ARG A 67 -2.94 10.11 6.47
C ARG A 67 -1.96 10.81 5.53
N ILE A 68 -1.46 11.97 5.96
CA ILE A 68 -0.51 12.78 5.19
C ILE A 68 0.92 12.69 5.77
N ALA A 69 1.90 12.68 4.86
CA ALA A 69 3.31 12.91 5.14
C ALA A 69 3.81 14.01 4.18
N PRO A 70 4.69 14.92 4.61
CA PRO A 70 5.40 15.00 5.89
C PRO A 70 4.54 15.45 7.09
N THR A 71 4.95 15.03 8.30
CA THR A 71 4.15 15.22 9.54
C THR A 71 3.94 16.68 9.94
N TYR A 72 4.77 17.62 9.47
CA TYR A 72 4.57 19.05 9.77
C TYR A 72 3.27 19.57 9.15
N ILE A 73 2.84 19.04 7.98
CA ILE A 73 1.59 19.44 7.32
C ILE A 73 0.40 19.19 8.25
N LEU A 74 0.34 17.97 8.81
CA LEU A 74 -0.71 17.61 9.77
C LEU A 74 -0.65 18.45 11.05
N LYS A 75 0.55 18.73 11.57
CA LYS A 75 0.72 19.56 12.78
C LYS A 75 0.22 20.99 12.55
N GLY A 76 0.53 21.58 11.39
CA GLY A 76 0.01 22.89 11.00
C GLY A 76 -1.51 22.90 10.88
N ALA A 77 -2.10 21.91 10.20
CA ALA A 77 -3.55 21.79 10.09
C ALA A 77 -4.25 21.72 11.45
N LEU A 78 -3.73 20.93 12.40
CA LEU A 78 -4.25 20.84 13.76
C LEU A 78 -4.16 22.18 14.51
N LYS A 79 -3.01 22.87 14.42
CA LYS A 79 -2.80 24.19 15.03
C LYS A 79 -3.79 25.23 14.48
N TYR A 80 -3.93 25.32 13.15
CA TYR A 80 -4.78 26.32 12.52
C TYR A 80 -6.27 26.00 12.65
N PHE A 81 -6.63 24.72 12.71
CA PHE A 81 -7.98 24.30 13.10
C PHE A 81 -8.30 24.85 14.50
N CYS A 82 -7.45 24.60 15.50
CA CYS A 82 -7.70 25.05 16.87
C CYS A 82 -7.78 26.57 17.00
N LYS A 83 -6.98 27.31 16.21
CA LYS A 83 -7.06 28.77 16.14
C LYS A 83 -8.42 29.23 15.62
N LEU A 84 -8.90 28.67 14.50
CA LEU A 84 -10.20 29.03 13.91
C LEU A 84 -11.38 28.60 14.80
N ALA A 85 -11.28 27.41 15.39
CA ALA A 85 -12.30 26.81 16.22
C ALA A 85 -12.32 27.34 17.67
N ASN A 86 -11.45 28.28 18.04
CA ASN A 86 -11.30 28.78 19.41
C ASN A 86 -11.23 27.64 20.44
N CYS A 87 -10.38 26.65 20.20
CA CYS A 87 -10.28 25.47 21.04
C CYS A 87 -9.77 25.79 22.46
N ASP A 88 -10.45 25.25 23.46
CA ASP A 88 -9.98 25.21 24.85
C ASP A 88 -9.04 24.00 25.02
N VAL A 89 -7.75 24.21 24.74
CA VAL A 89 -6.73 23.14 24.67
C VAL A 89 -6.33 22.69 26.08
N VAL A 90 -6.42 21.38 26.32
CA VAL A 90 -5.92 20.74 27.54
C VAL A 90 -4.46 20.34 27.39
N HIS A 91 -4.13 19.69 26.27
CA HIS A 91 -2.79 19.23 25.95
C HIS A 91 -2.68 18.89 24.45
N ASP A 92 -1.49 19.05 23.87
CA ASP A 92 -1.14 18.61 22.53
C ASP A 92 0.26 17.99 22.46
N ASN A 93 0.52 17.18 21.41
CA ASN A 93 1.83 16.60 21.16
C ASN A 93 2.48 17.11 19.86
N LEU A 94 2.28 18.39 19.53
CA LEU A 94 2.77 18.98 18.28
C LEU A 94 4.25 19.39 18.35
N SER A 95 4.80 19.60 19.54
CA SER A 95 6.19 20.01 19.78
C SER A 95 7.20 18.88 19.54
N SER A 96 7.66 18.71 18.31
CA SER A 96 8.82 17.86 17.96
C SER A 96 9.08 17.90 16.45
N ILE A 97 10.03 18.73 16.03
CA ILE A 97 10.74 18.53 14.77
C ILE A 97 12.22 18.47 15.16
N LYS A 98 12.80 17.28 15.19
CA LYS A 98 14.24 17.18 14.98
C LYS A 98 14.45 17.34 13.47
N PRO A 99 15.34 18.22 12.99
CA PRO A 99 15.78 18.17 11.61
C PRO A 99 16.59 16.89 11.47
N VAL A 100 15.94 15.85 10.96
CA VAL A 100 16.55 14.54 10.86
C VAL A 100 17.32 14.53 9.54
N HIS A 101 18.66 14.56 9.61
CA HIS A 101 19.58 14.22 8.52
C HIS A 101 19.35 12.78 7.98
N ILE A 102 18.18 12.51 7.38
CA ILE A 102 17.80 11.26 6.71
C ILE A 102 17.03 11.60 5.41
N ASP A 103 17.30 12.74 4.77
CA ASP A 103 16.57 13.10 3.54
C ASP A 103 17.07 12.32 2.32
N LYS A 104 18.39 12.11 2.18
CA LYS A 104 18.95 11.33 1.05
C LYS A 104 18.62 9.83 1.15
N ALA A 105 18.58 9.25 2.36
CA ALA A 105 18.26 7.83 2.51
C ALA A 105 16.76 7.57 2.27
N LYS A 106 15.88 8.50 2.68
CA LYS A 106 14.43 8.36 2.45
C LYS A 106 14.04 8.56 1.00
N SER A 107 14.83 9.27 0.18
CA SER A 107 14.50 9.42 -1.24
C SER A 107 14.48 8.11 -2.00
N PHE A 108 15.13 7.05 -1.50
CA PHE A 108 15.07 5.70 -2.06
C PHE A 108 13.82 4.91 -1.65
N LEU A 109 13.15 5.31 -0.56
CA LEU A 109 11.86 4.73 -0.16
C LEU A 109 10.75 5.42 -0.95
N LYS A 110 10.12 4.66 -1.83
CA LYS A 110 9.00 5.11 -2.66
C LYS A 110 7.70 4.51 -2.16
N ASP A 111 6.60 5.18 -2.44
CA ASP A 111 5.26 4.61 -2.30
C ASP A 111 4.83 3.94 -3.60
N ILE A 112 3.66 3.32 -3.58
CA ILE A 112 3.12 2.64 -4.75
C ILE A 112 2.72 3.60 -5.86
N ASP A 113 2.28 4.81 -5.52
CA ASP A 113 1.86 5.82 -6.50
C ASP A 113 3.06 6.20 -7.39
N TYR A 114 4.26 6.36 -6.80
CA TYR A 114 5.50 6.56 -7.55
C TYR A 114 5.74 5.47 -8.60
N PHE A 115 5.55 4.18 -8.28
CA PHE A 115 5.80 3.11 -9.24
C PHE A 115 4.73 3.02 -10.32
N ILE A 116 3.49 3.39 -10.01
CA ILE A 116 2.41 3.43 -11.01
C ILE A 116 2.69 4.53 -12.04
N GLU A 117 3.14 5.70 -11.60
CA GLU A 117 3.36 6.85 -12.48
C GLU A 117 4.75 6.87 -13.12
N HIS A 118 5.77 6.37 -12.41
CA HIS A 118 7.18 6.53 -12.75
C HIS A 118 7.95 5.19 -12.65
N PHE A 119 7.34 4.09 -13.11
CA PHE A 119 8.03 2.80 -13.14
C PHE A 119 9.37 2.93 -13.89
N PRO A 120 10.50 2.44 -13.33
CA PRO A 120 11.79 2.60 -13.98
C PRO A 120 11.90 1.70 -15.21
N THR A 121 11.94 2.31 -16.40
CA THR A 121 12.01 1.59 -17.68
C THR A 121 13.32 1.80 -18.45
N LYS A 122 14.19 2.72 -17.98
CA LYS A 122 15.44 3.10 -18.67
C LYS A 122 16.56 2.06 -18.56
N LYS A 123 16.50 1.21 -17.55
CA LYS A 123 17.46 0.14 -17.25
C LYS A 123 16.70 -1.15 -17.10
N GLU A 124 17.37 -2.28 -17.29
CA GLU A 124 16.81 -3.57 -16.89
C GLU A 124 16.50 -3.57 -15.39
N VAL A 125 15.34 -4.13 -15.02
CA VAL A 125 14.84 -4.11 -13.64
C VAL A 125 14.97 -5.49 -13.01
N TRP A 126 15.60 -5.57 -11.85
CA TRP A 126 15.59 -6.77 -11.00
C TRP A 126 14.85 -6.46 -9.68
N ILE A 127 14.07 -7.43 -9.21
CA ILE A 127 13.21 -7.28 -8.03
C ILE A 127 13.66 -8.30 -6.97
N GLU A 128 13.80 -7.87 -5.71
CA GLU A 128 13.99 -8.77 -4.57
C GLU A 128 12.83 -8.62 -3.59
N ILE A 129 12.14 -9.74 -3.34
CA ILE A 129 10.96 -9.82 -2.48
C ILE A 129 11.35 -10.38 -1.12
N GLY A 130 11.04 -9.64 -0.06
CA GLY A 130 11.37 -10.02 1.31
C GLY A 130 12.87 -9.97 1.58
N PHE A 131 13.54 -8.88 1.16
CA PHE A 131 15.01 -8.77 1.23
C PHE A 131 15.59 -8.87 2.65
N GLY A 132 14.76 -8.73 3.70
CA GLY A 132 15.18 -8.88 5.08
C GLY A 132 16.35 -7.96 5.44
N SER A 133 17.52 -8.52 5.74
CA SER A 133 18.70 -7.72 6.08
C SER A 133 19.27 -6.88 4.91
N GLY A 134 18.85 -7.16 3.67
CA GLY A 134 19.30 -6.47 2.47
C GLY A 134 20.68 -6.88 1.96
N ARG A 135 21.35 -7.88 2.56
CA ARG A 135 22.71 -8.29 2.16
C ARG A 135 22.81 -8.68 0.68
N HIS A 136 21.90 -9.55 0.22
CA HIS A 136 21.87 -9.98 -1.18
C HIS A 136 21.55 -8.80 -2.10
N LEU A 137 20.49 -8.05 -1.80
CA LEU A 137 20.09 -6.87 -2.56
C LEU A 137 21.22 -5.83 -2.71
N LEU A 138 21.91 -5.48 -1.63
CA LEU A 138 23.02 -4.52 -1.64
C LEU A 138 24.21 -5.05 -2.45
N TYR A 139 24.54 -6.34 -2.31
CA TYR A 139 25.58 -6.98 -3.10
C TYR A 139 25.25 -6.93 -4.59
N GLN A 140 24.02 -7.29 -4.97
CA GLN A 140 23.62 -7.27 -6.38
C GLN A 140 23.60 -5.85 -6.94
N ALA A 141 23.08 -4.88 -6.19
CA ALA A 141 23.07 -3.47 -6.60
C ALA A 141 24.48 -2.94 -6.87
N LYS A 142 25.45 -3.27 -6.00
CA LYS A 142 26.85 -2.87 -6.17
C LYS A 142 27.54 -3.49 -7.37
N ASN A 143 27.32 -4.78 -7.59
CA ASN A 143 28.01 -5.52 -8.66
C ASN A 143 27.36 -5.35 -10.03
N ASN A 144 26.15 -4.77 -10.10
CA ASN A 144 25.41 -4.56 -11.34
C ASN A 144 24.89 -3.11 -11.44
N PRO A 145 25.77 -2.10 -11.59
CA PRO A 145 25.39 -0.68 -11.56
C PRO A 145 24.43 -0.26 -12.71
N ASP A 146 24.43 -1.03 -13.80
CA ASP A 146 23.56 -0.79 -14.95
C ASP A 146 22.16 -1.40 -14.81
N ILE A 147 21.91 -2.17 -13.75
CA ILE A 147 20.61 -2.73 -13.42
C ILE A 147 19.93 -1.82 -12.38
N GLN A 148 18.63 -1.57 -12.57
CA GLN A 148 17.79 -0.94 -11.56
C GLN A 148 17.22 -2.02 -10.64
N PHE A 149 17.48 -1.91 -9.35
CA PHE A 149 16.91 -2.80 -8.34
C PHE A 149 15.67 -2.20 -7.70
N ILE A 150 14.70 -3.07 -7.39
CA ILE A 150 13.53 -2.76 -6.56
C ILE A 150 13.50 -3.77 -5.40
N GLY A 151 13.67 -3.28 -4.18
CA GLY A 151 13.54 -4.06 -2.96
C GLY A 151 12.15 -3.92 -2.35
N ILE A 152 11.45 -5.04 -2.13
CA ILE A 152 10.11 -5.08 -1.53
C ILE A 152 10.20 -5.75 -0.16
N GLU A 153 9.73 -5.08 0.89
CA GLU A 153 9.72 -5.61 2.26
C GLU A 153 8.58 -4.97 3.06
N ILE A 154 8.04 -5.65 4.06
CA ILE A 154 6.98 -5.14 4.95
C ILE A 154 7.48 -4.93 6.40
N HIS A 155 8.65 -5.51 6.73
CA HIS A 155 9.28 -5.33 8.04
C HIS A 155 10.04 -3.99 8.11
N LYS A 156 9.39 -2.97 8.68
CA LYS A 156 9.94 -1.60 8.79
C LYS A 156 11.37 -1.48 9.32
N PRO A 157 11.78 -2.21 10.38
CA PRO A 157 13.17 -2.16 10.84
C PRO A 157 14.17 -2.64 9.78
N SER A 158 13.82 -3.64 8.97
CA SER A 158 14.64 -4.11 7.84
C SER A 158 14.79 -3.04 6.77
N ILE A 159 13.68 -2.36 6.43
CA ILE A 159 13.66 -1.24 5.47
C ILE A 159 14.59 -0.13 5.97
N GLU A 160 14.45 0.31 7.21
CA GLU A 160 15.30 1.36 7.79
C GLU A 160 16.78 0.98 7.81
N GLN A 161 17.09 -0.29 8.10
CA GLN A 161 18.45 -0.81 8.04
C GLN A 161 19.01 -0.73 6.61
N LEU A 162 18.25 -1.18 5.61
CA LEU A 162 18.65 -1.14 4.21
C LEU A 162 18.90 0.31 3.74
N LEU A 163 17.97 1.23 4.01
CA LEU A 163 18.10 2.64 3.60
C LEU A 163 19.37 3.30 4.16
N LYS A 164 19.74 2.98 5.41
CA LYS A 164 21.01 3.45 5.99
C LYS A 164 22.22 2.89 5.24
N GLN A 165 22.18 1.61 4.87
CA GLN A 165 23.27 0.97 4.13
C GLN A 165 23.39 1.51 2.70
N ILE A 166 22.29 1.80 2.02
CA ILE A 166 22.28 2.45 0.70
C ILE A 166 23.03 3.78 0.76
N ALA A 167 22.71 4.61 1.76
CA ALA A 167 23.36 5.91 1.93
C ALA A 167 24.85 5.79 2.31
N LEU A 168 25.20 4.87 3.21
CA LEU A 168 26.59 4.64 3.63
C LEU A 168 27.48 4.08 2.51
N GLN A 169 26.90 3.29 1.62
CA GLN A 169 27.61 2.64 0.51
C GLN A 169 27.50 3.40 -0.81
N ASP A 170 26.84 4.57 -0.80
CA ASP A 170 26.55 5.44 -1.95
C ASP A 170 25.98 4.67 -3.17
N ILE A 171 24.98 3.83 -2.92
CA ILE A 171 24.28 3.06 -3.95
C ILE A 171 23.18 3.93 -4.57
N HIS A 172 23.13 4.02 -5.90
CA HIS A 172 22.21 4.90 -6.62
C HIS A 172 21.15 4.16 -7.46
N ASN A 173 21.35 2.87 -7.70
CA ASN A 173 20.52 2.04 -8.59
C ASN A 173 19.53 1.13 -7.82
N LEU A 174 19.04 1.58 -6.67
CA LEU A 174 18.13 0.79 -5.82
C LEU A 174 16.97 1.64 -5.31
N LEU A 175 15.73 1.19 -5.58
CA LEU A 175 14.50 1.74 -5.02
C LEU A 175 13.90 0.74 -4.02
N VAL A 176 13.25 1.23 -2.98
CA VAL A 176 12.68 0.41 -1.89
C VAL A 176 11.21 0.75 -1.70
N ILE A 177 10.38 -0.25 -1.42
CA ILE A 177 8.95 -0.06 -1.16
C ILE A 177 8.46 -0.90 0.03
N ASP A 178 7.66 -0.27 0.91
CA ASP A 178 6.87 -0.95 1.96
C ASP A 178 5.55 -1.47 1.36
N TYR A 179 5.59 -2.65 0.73
CA TYR A 179 4.43 -3.19 0.00
C TYR A 179 4.29 -4.71 0.00
N ASP A 180 3.07 -5.19 -0.19
CA ASP A 180 2.81 -6.62 -0.41
C ASP A 180 3.25 -6.98 -1.83
N ALA A 181 4.28 -7.82 -1.95
CA ALA A 181 4.86 -8.17 -3.24
C ALA A 181 3.86 -8.84 -4.21
N ARG A 182 2.87 -9.58 -3.69
CA ARG A 182 1.85 -10.24 -4.52
C ARG A 182 0.98 -9.21 -5.24
N LEU A 183 0.69 -8.10 -4.55
CA LEU A 183 -0.05 -6.98 -5.13
C LEU A 183 0.85 -6.07 -5.93
N PHE A 184 2.11 -5.88 -5.53
CA PHE A 184 3.05 -5.03 -6.26
C PHE A 184 3.22 -5.50 -7.72
N LEU A 185 3.35 -6.81 -7.94
CA LEU A 185 3.53 -7.35 -9.29
C LEU A 185 2.34 -7.08 -10.22
N GLU A 186 1.11 -6.92 -9.71
CA GLU A 186 -0.06 -6.55 -10.54
C GLU A 186 0.14 -5.20 -11.27
N PHE A 187 1.02 -4.33 -10.76
CA PHE A 187 1.29 -3.00 -11.33
C PHE A 187 2.58 -2.91 -12.14
N VAL A 188 3.38 -3.98 -12.14
CA VAL A 188 4.63 -4.00 -12.89
C VAL A 188 4.29 -4.23 -14.37
N PRO A 189 4.82 -3.40 -15.31
CA PRO A 189 4.61 -3.60 -16.74
C PRO A 189 5.04 -5.00 -17.21
N SER A 190 4.37 -5.53 -18.23
CA SER A 190 4.72 -6.84 -18.78
C SER A 190 6.08 -6.81 -19.47
N ASN A 191 6.83 -7.92 -19.39
CA ASN A 191 8.07 -8.15 -20.12
C ASN A 191 9.25 -7.21 -19.82
N ILE A 192 9.32 -6.60 -18.64
CA ILE A 192 10.38 -5.63 -18.31
C ILE A 192 11.39 -6.13 -17.26
N VAL A 193 10.99 -7.10 -16.45
CA VAL A 193 11.80 -7.59 -15.33
C VAL A 193 12.77 -8.67 -15.81
N GLY A 194 14.04 -8.53 -15.48
CA GLY A 194 15.06 -9.53 -15.76
C GLY A 194 15.10 -10.65 -14.73
N LYS A 195 15.03 -10.30 -13.44
CA LYS A 195 15.10 -11.26 -12.33
C LYS A 195 14.15 -10.90 -11.21
N ILE A 196 13.52 -11.91 -10.63
CA ILE A 196 12.75 -11.81 -9.40
C ILE A 196 13.35 -12.80 -8.40
N PHE A 197 13.84 -12.29 -7.28
CA PHE A 197 14.40 -13.10 -6.20
C PHE A 197 13.39 -13.23 -5.05
N VAL A 198 13.12 -14.46 -4.63
CA VAL A 198 12.31 -14.80 -3.45
C VAL A 198 13.15 -15.73 -2.58
N HIS A 199 13.92 -15.14 -1.67
CA HIS A 199 14.89 -15.89 -0.85
C HIS A 199 14.40 -16.08 0.58
N PHE A 200 14.40 -17.32 1.05
CA PHE A 200 13.98 -17.77 2.37
C PHE A 200 12.64 -17.17 2.85
N PRO A 201 11.58 -17.17 2.02
CA PRO A 201 10.27 -16.68 2.45
C PRO A 201 9.71 -17.54 3.59
N ILE A 202 8.85 -16.95 4.41
CA ILE A 202 8.21 -17.66 5.52
C ILE A 202 7.30 -18.77 4.94
N PRO A 203 7.48 -20.05 5.35
CA PRO A 203 6.78 -21.18 4.73
C PRO A 203 5.29 -21.28 5.12
N TRP A 204 4.89 -20.65 6.23
CA TRP A 204 3.50 -20.59 6.71
C TRP A 204 2.76 -21.94 6.70
N ASP A 205 3.33 -22.98 7.30
CA ASP A 205 2.78 -24.35 7.25
C ASP A 205 1.33 -24.45 7.73
N LYS A 206 0.96 -23.69 8.76
CA LYS A 206 -0.41 -23.64 9.30
C LYS A 206 -1.34 -22.67 8.55
N LYS A 207 -0.81 -21.82 7.66
CA LYS A 207 -1.56 -20.79 6.92
C LYS A 207 -1.07 -20.66 5.47
N PRO A 208 -1.20 -21.70 4.63
CA PRO A 208 -0.61 -21.71 3.28
C PRO A 208 -1.05 -20.54 2.39
N HIS A 209 -2.25 -19.99 2.60
CA HIS A 209 -2.73 -18.79 1.90
C HIS A 209 -1.84 -17.54 2.08
N ARG A 210 -0.95 -17.53 3.09
CA ARG A 210 0.02 -16.45 3.34
C ARG A 210 1.36 -16.64 2.63
N ARG A 211 1.56 -17.78 1.96
CA ARG A 211 2.77 -18.03 1.17
C ARG A 211 2.85 -17.01 0.03
N VAL A 212 4.06 -16.53 -0.23
CA VAL A 212 4.32 -15.61 -1.36
C VAL A 212 4.12 -16.38 -2.67
N ILE A 213 4.74 -17.56 -2.78
CA ILE A 213 4.57 -18.43 -3.94
C ILE A 213 3.15 -18.98 -3.90
N SER A 214 2.42 -18.69 -4.96
CA SER A 214 1.06 -19.15 -5.23
C SER A 214 0.86 -19.13 -6.73
N LYS A 215 -0.19 -19.80 -7.23
CA LYS A 215 -0.51 -19.81 -8.66
C LYS A 215 -0.64 -18.40 -9.24
N LYS A 216 -1.37 -17.51 -8.55
CA LYS A 216 -1.54 -16.10 -8.96
C LYS A 216 -0.21 -15.35 -8.96
N PHE A 217 0.61 -15.52 -7.92
CA PHE A 217 1.92 -14.87 -7.86
C PHE A 217 2.84 -15.32 -9.00
N ILE A 218 2.91 -16.61 -9.30
CA ILE A 218 3.74 -17.14 -10.40
C ILE A 218 3.26 -16.59 -11.74
N GLN A 219 1.94 -16.50 -11.96
CA GLN A 219 1.37 -15.92 -13.18
C GLN A 219 1.76 -14.45 -13.36
N GLU A 220 1.64 -13.63 -12.29
CA GLU A 220 2.04 -12.22 -12.36
C GLU A 220 3.57 -12.09 -12.52
N ALA A 221 4.36 -12.89 -11.82
CA ALA A 221 5.81 -12.91 -11.98
C ALA A 221 6.20 -13.23 -13.43
N GLU A 222 5.69 -14.33 -14.00
CA GLU A 222 5.93 -14.72 -15.40
C GLU A 222 5.52 -13.61 -16.38
N ARG A 223 4.38 -12.94 -16.14
CA ARG A 223 3.92 -11.83 -16.97
C ARG A 223 4.91 -10.66 -16.99
N THR A 224 5.48 -10.33 -15.84
CA THR A 224 6.41 -9.21 -15.68
C THR A 224 7.81 -9.51 -16.23
N LEU A 225 8.19 -10.79 -16.29
CA LEU A 225 9.50 -11.22 -16.78
C LEU A 225 9.62 -11.02 -18.29
N LYS A 226 10.75 -10.45 -18.73
CA LYS A 226 11.13 -10.47 -20.16
C LYS A 226 11.46 -11.90 -20.61
N PRO A 227 11.44 -12.21 -21.92
CA PRO A 227 11.99 -13.47 -22.42
C PRO A 227 13.43 -13.70 -21.93
N GLY A 228 13.68 -14.88 -21.38
CA GLY A 228 14.94 -15.25 -20.70
C GLY A 228 15.06 -14.76 -19.25
N GLY A 229 14.13 -13.93 -18.77
CA GLY A 229 14.07 -13.51 -17.38
C GLY A 229 13.70 -14.66 -16.44
N VAL A 230 14.07 -14.53 -15.16
CA VAL A 230 13.98 -15.63 -14.19
C VAL A 230 13.27 -15.24 -12.90
N LEU A 231 12.37 -16.10 -12.44
CA LEU A 231 11.88 -16.13 -11.06
C LEU A 231 12.68 -17.18 -10.29
N GLU A 232 13.39 -16.76 -9.25
CA GLU A 232 14.22 -17.59 -8.39
C GLU A 232 13.60 -17.70 -6.99
N LEU A 233 13.28 -18.92 -6.57
CA LEU A 233 12.94 -19.27 -5.20
C LEU A 233 14.14 -19.98 -4.55
N ARG A 234 14.59 -19.50 -3.39
CA ARG A 234 15.56 -20.19 -2.53
C ARG A 234 14.94 -20.46 -1.17
N THR A 235 15.00 -21.68 -0.64
CA THR A 235 14.32 -22.07 0.62
C THR A 235 15.04 -23.17 1.37
N ASP A 236 15.03 -23.13 2.71
CA ASP A 236 15.49 -24.23 3.59
C ASP A 236 14.35 -25.18 4.00
N SER A 237 13.10 -24.84 3.68
CA SER A 237 11.93 -25.67 4.00
C SER A 237 11.63 -26.63 2.87
N ARG A 238 11.82 -27.94 3.14
CA ARG A 238 11.49 -29.01 2.19
C ARG A 238 10.01 -29.02 1.80
N ALA A 239 9.10 -28.90 2.78
CA ALA A 239 7.67 -28.89 2.52
C ALA A 239 7.24 -27.68 1.66
N TYR A 240 7.90 -26.53 1.83
CA TYR A 240 7.61 -25.36 1.02
C TYR A 240 8.23 -25.47 -0.38
N PHE A 241 9.40 -26.10 -0.50
CA PHE A 241 10.01 -26.45 -1.79
C PHE A 241 9.10 -27.38 -2.60
N ASP A 242 8.63 -28.50 -2.02
CA ASP A 242 7.78 -29.45 -2.73
C ASP A 242 6.48 -28.78 -3.21
N TYR A 243 5.84 -27.99 -2.33
CA TYR A 243 4.67 -27.18 -2.68
C TYR A 243 4.92 -26.20 -3.83
N ALA A 244 6.04 -25.47 -3.77
CA ALA A 244 6.37 -24.51 -4.82
C ALA A 244 6.63 -25.22 -6.15
N LEU A 245 7.40 -26.32 -6.12
CA LEU A 245 7.76 -27.10 -7.29
C LEU A 245 6.52 -27.61 -8.03
N GLU A 246 5.51 -28.11 -7.32
CA GLU A 246 4.22 -28.51 -7.92
C GLU A 246 3.60 -27.36 -8.72
N LEU A 247 3.53 -26.16 -8.15
CA LEU A 247 2.97 -24.98 -8.83
C LEU A 247 3.82 -24.51 -10.01
N PHE A 248 5.14 -24.61 -9.91
CA PHE A 248 6.04 -24.30 -11.03
C PHE A 248 5.87 -25.28 -12.19
N LEU A 249 5.69 -26.57 -11.89
CA LEU A 249 5.47 -27.61 -12.91
C LEU A 249 4.15 -27.44 -13.67
N GLU A 250 3.15 -26.75 -13.10
CA GLU A 250 1.92 -26.38 -13.82
C GLU A 250 2.16 -25.35 -14.95
N ARG A 251 3.35 -24.76 -15.07
CA ARG A 251 3.66 -23.72 -16.07
C ARG A 251 4.27 -24.33 -17.34
N GLU A 252 3.41 -24.73 -18.28
CA GLU A 252 3.77 -25.41 -19.54
C GLU A 252 4.80 -24.66 -20.43
N LYS A 253 4.91 -23.33 -20.28
CA LYS A 253 5.72 -22.46 -21.16
C LYS A 253 6.98 -21.91 -20.50
N SER A 254 7.46 -22.61 -19.48
CA SER A 254 8.64 -22.20 -18.72
C SER A 254 9.72 -23.28 -18.74
N LYS A 255 10.98 -22.85 -18.66
CA LYS A 255 12.09 -23.76 -18.35
C LYS A 255 12.30 -23.74 -16.84
N LEU A 256 12.40 -24.92 -16.24
CA LEU A 256 12.69 -25.07 -14.81
C LEU A 256 14.10 -25.62 -14.59
N GLU A 257 14.78 -25.09 -13.59
CA GLU A 257 16.05 -25.61 -13.08
C GLU A 257 15.91 -25.76 -11.56
N VAL A 258 16.27 -26.93 -11.06
CA VAL A 258 16.19 -27.26 -9.64
C VAL A 258 17.56 -27.66 -9.16
N THR A 259 18.01 -27.03 -8.08
CA THR A 259 19.33 -27.29 -7.52
C THR A 259 19.27 -27.40 -6.00
N LYS A 260 20.29 -27.99 -5.41
CA LYS A 260 20.38 -28.24 -3.98
C LYS A 260 21.78 -27.88 -3.48
N ASN A 261 21.86 -27.13 -2.39
CA ASN A 261 23.09 -26.75 -1.70
C ASN A 261 24.12 -26.06 -2.61
N ILE A 262 23.64 -25.24 -3.56
CA ILE A 262 24.52 -24.38 -4.36
C ILE A 262 25.06 -23.25 -3.50
N GLU A 263 26.36 -22.96 -3.61
CA GLU A 263 26.98 -21.84 -2.93
C GLU A 263 26.52 -20.51 -3.55
N PRO A 264 25.99 -19.56 -2.75
CA PRO A 264 25.54 -18.27 -3.25
C PRO A 264 26.74 -17.34 -3.52
N PRO A 265 26.58 -16.30 -4.36
CA PRO A 265 27.63 -15.28 -4.50
C PRO A 265 27.80 -14.43 -3.24
N VAL A 266 26.77 -14.37 -2.38
CA VAL A 266 26.79 -13.72 -1.07
C VAL A 266 25.87 -14.45 -0.13
N SER A 267 26.35 -14.79 1.07
CA SER A 267 25.53 -15.49 2.05
C SER A 267 24.55 -14.55 2.76
N SER A 268 23.31 -15.02 2.90
CA SER A 268 22.34 -14.36 3.78
C SER A 268 22.58 -14.73 5.25
N LYS A 269 22.04 -13.92 6.19
CA LYS A 269 22.07 -14.28 7.63
C LYS A 269 21.40 -15.62 7.91
N TYR A 270 20.37 -15.97 7.13
CA TYR A 270 19.63 -17.23 7.29
C TYR A 270 20.47 -18.40 6.80
N GLU A 271 21.10 -18.23 5.65
CA GLU A 271 21.96 -19.23 5.05
C GLU A 271 23.17 -19.56 5.91
N ASP A 272 23.89 -18.55 6.42
CA ASP A 272 24.98 -18.74 7.39
C ASP A 272 24.52 -19.62 8.57
N ARG A 273 23.28 -19.42 9.03
CA ARG A 273 22.70 -20.18 10.14
C ARG A 273 22.31 -21.60 9.72
N TRP A 274 21.70 -21.77 8.56
CA TRP A 274 21.19 -23.06 8.10
C TRP A 274 22.29 -24.02 7.67
N VAL A 275 23.33 -23.51 7.01
CA VAL A 275 24.55 -24.27 6.69
C VAL A 275 25.21 -24.79 7.98
N ARG A 276 25.33 -23.93 9.02
CA ARG A 276 25.86 -24.36 10.33
C ARG A 276 25.03 -25.44 11.01
N LEU A 277 23.73 -25.49 10.73
CA LEU A 277 22.81 -26.50 11.27
C LEU A 277 22.71 -27.75 10.38
N GLY A 278 23.50 -27.86 9.30
CA GLY A 278 23.48 -28.99 8.38
C GLY A 278 22.15 -29.14 7.63
N LYS A 279 21.38 -28.06 7.50
CA LYS A 279 20.14 -28.08 6.73
C LYS A 279 20.42 -27.98 5.24
N ASP A 280 19.59 -28.68 4.47
CA ASP A 280 19.54 -28.51 3.02
C ASP A 280 18.92 -27.17 2.62
N ILE A 281 19.43 -26.59 1.54
CA ILE A 281 18.88 -25.42 0.87
C ILE A 281 18.55 -25.83 -0.56
N TYR A 282 17.35 -25.49 -1.00
CA TYR A 282 16.83 -25.82 -2.32
C TYR A 282 16.59 -24.55 -3.12
N ASP A 283 16.83 -24.63 -4.42
CA ASP A 283 16.55 -23.56 -5.37
C ASP A 283 15.63 -24.06 -6.49
N ILE A 284 14.70 -23.21 -6.89
CA ILE A 284 13.90 -23.38 -8.11
C ILE A 284 14.05 -22.11 -8.92
N ARG A 285 14.51 -22.24 -10.17
CA ARG A 285 14.55 -21.16 -11.15
C ARG A 285 13.58 -21.45 -12.27
N MET A 286 12.64 -20.54 -12.49
CA MET A 286 11.71 -20.58 -13.62
C MET A 286 12.07 -19.47 -14.61
N TYR A 287 12.42 -19.86 -15.82
CA TYR A 287 12.73 -18.93 -16.91
C TYR A 287 11.51 -18.71 -17.79
N ALA A 288 11.15 -17.46 -18.03
CA ALA A 288 10.13 -17.08 -18.99
C ALA A 288 10.67 -17.27 -20.41
N LEU A 289 9.99 -18.04 -21.25
CA LEU A 289 10.46 -18.35 -22.61
C LEU A 289 9.81 -17.51 -23.70
N GLN A 290 8.71 -16.82 -23.37
CA GLN A 290 7.92 -16.05 -24.31
C GLN A 290 7.49 -14.71 -23.71
N GLU A 291 7.14 -13.78 -24.58
CA GLU A 291 6.48 -12.55 -24.16
C GLU A 291 5.06 -12.82 -23.68
N SER A 292 4.64 -12.02 -22.70
CA SER A 292 3.29 -11.95 -22.18
C SER A 292 2.54 -10.75 -22.75
N PRO A 293 1.20 -10.80 -22.84
CA PRO A 293 0.41 -9.65 -23.24
C PRO A 293 0.69 -8.42 -22.35
N GLN A 294 0.68 -7.24 -22.96
CA GLN A 294 0.69 -5.99 -22.21
C GLN A 294 -0.62 -5.84 -21.42
N ILE A 295 -0.55 -5.25 -20.24
CA ILE A 295 -1.72 -4.96 -19.41
C ILE A 295 -1.98 -3.46 -19.39
N ASP A 296 -3.25 -3.09 -19.40
CA ASP A 296 -3.65 -1.73 -19.09
C ASP A 296 -3.65 -1.55 -17.57
N LEU A 297 -2.71 -0.73 -17.09
CA LEU A 297 -2.57 -0.38 -15.68
C LEU A 297 -3.51 0.77 -15.28
N HIS A 298 -4.19 1.38 -16.24
CA HIS A 298 -5.14 2.45 -16.02
C HIS A 298 -6.56 1.90 -16.07
N PHE A 299 -7.28 2.04 -14.96
CA PHE A 299 -8.71 1.78 -14.93
C PHE A 299 -9.43 3.07 -14.51
N ASP A 300 -10.50 3.41 -15.23
CA ASP A 300 -11.28 4.59 -14.87
C ASP A 300 -12.26 4.27 -13.74
N PHE A 301 -11.93 4.75 -12.55
CA PHE A 301 -12.77 4.64 -11.35
C PHE A 301 -13.84 5.73 -11.25
N THR A 302 -14.24 6.36 -12.36
CA THR A 302 -15.40 7.26 -12.38
C THR A 302 -16.69 6.46 -12.32
N PHE A 303 -17.59 6.89 -11.44
CA PHE A 303 -18.94 6.35 -11.40
C PHE A 303 -19.78 6.92 -12.54
N SER A 304 -20.61 6.08 -13.12
CA SER A 304 -21.75 6.51 -13.95
C SER A 304 -22.77 7.29 -13.11
N LYS A 305 -23.79 7.86 -13.78
CA LYS A 305 -24.82 8.66 -13.11
C LYS A 305 -25.52 7.82 -12.04
N ILE A 306 -25.50 8.32 -10.81
CA ILE A 306 -26.08 7.62 -9.65
C ILE A 306 -27.58 7.92 -9.54
N SER A 307 -28.43 6.90 -9.61
CA SER A 307 -29.91 7.04 -9.55
C SER A 307 -30.51 6.90 -8.15
N SER A 308 -29.86 6.17 -7.24
CA SER A 308 -30.50 5.69 -5.99
C SER A 308 -29.70 6.00 -4.72
N TYR A 309 -28.87 7.05 -4.69
CA TYR A 309 -28.02 7.35 -3.53
C TYR A 309 -28.78 7.56 -2.20
N LYS A 310 -30.02 8.07 -2.24
CA LYS A 310 -30.87 8.23 -1.04
C LYS A 310 -31.25 6.88 -0.45
N HIS A 311 -31.63 5.93 -1.31
CA HIS A 311 -31.95 4.57 -0.89
C HIS A 311 -30.74 3.92 -0.21
N PHE A 312 -29.53 4.09 -0.77
CA PHE A 312 -28.28 3.64 -0.17
C PHE A 312 -28.02 4.26 1.22
N VAL A 313 -28.26 5.56 1.37
CA VAL A 313 -28.09 6.29 2.66
C VAL A 313 -29.10 5.83 3.71
N GLU A 314 -30.35 5.61 3.31
CA GLU A 314 -31.42 5.15 4.21
C GLU A 314 -31.25 3.70 4.64
N ASN A 315 -30.71 2.85 3.74
CA ASN A 315 -30.50 1.42 3.96
C ASN A 315 -29.01 1.09 4.19
N PHE A 316 -28.28 2.03 4.80
CA PHE A 316 -26.83 1.90 4.99
C PHE A 316 -26.48 0.67 5.84
N ASP A 317 -25.97 -0.38 5.18
CA ASP A 317 -25.66 -1.66 5.80
C ASP A 317 -24.15 -1.81 6.07
N THR A 318 -23.81 -1.87 7.36
CA THR A 318 -22.44 -1.99 7.87
C THR A 318 -21.92 -3.43 7.89
N LYS A 319 -22.67 -4.42 7.41
CA LYS A 319 -22.15 -5.78 7.29
C LYS A 319 -21.11 -5.86 6.16
N PRO A 320 -19.96 -6.54 6.32
CA PRO A 320 -19.05 -6.79 5.21
C PRO A 320 -19.68 -7.68 4.14
N LYS A 321 -19.50 -7.32 2.86
CA LYS A 321 -19.90 -8.09 1.68
C LYS A 321 -18.66 -8.79 1.15
N VAL A 322 -18.60 -10.10 1.34
CA VAL A 322 -17.42 -10.93 1.04
C VAL A 322 -17.66 -11.74 -0.22
N TYR A 323 -16.74 -11.65 -1.18
CA TYR A 323 -16.72 -12.42 -2.41
C TYR A 323 -15.50 -13.34 -2.45
N ASN A 324 -15.33 -14.10 -3.54
CA ASN A 324 -14.26 -15.10 -3.66
C ASN A 324 -12.86 -14.51 -3.49
N ASP A 325 -12.56 -13.37 -4.11
CA ASP A 325 -11.21 -12.78 -4.15
C ASP A 325 -11.16 -11.30 -3.74
N TYR A 326 -12.29 -10.72 -3.33
CA TYR A 326 -12.37 -9.35 -2.84
C TYR A 326 -13.52 -9.18 -1.85
N PHE A 327 -13.57 -8.04 -1.17
CA PHE A 327 -14.69 -7.66 -0.33
C PHE A 327 -15.03 -6.17 -0.48
N ILE A 328 -16.19 -5.79 0.07
CA ILE A 328 -16.63 -4.41 0.24
C ILE A 328 -17.24 -4.28 1.64
N HIS A 329 -16.90 -3.24 2.36
CA HIS A 329 -17.42 -2.96 3.69
C HIS A 329 -17.59 -1.45 3.84
N PHE A 330 -18.85 -1.02 3.88
CA PHE A 330 -19.22 0.36 4.19
C PHE A 330 -19.21 0.52 5.71
N GLU A 331 -18.19 1.20 6.23
CA GLU A 331 -17.88 1.19 7.66
C GLU A 331 -18.63 2.28 8.41
N LYS A 332 -18.72 3.49 7.85
CA LYS A 332 -19.32 4.65 8.51
C LYS A 332 -19.96 5.60 7.52
N LEU A 333 -21.02 6.26 7.96
CA LEU A 333 -21.68 7.30 7.18
C LEU A 333 -21.66 8.65 7.91
N TYR A 334 -21.26 9.67 7.18
CA TYR A 334 -21.22 11.05 7.63
C TYR A 334 -22.08 11.93 6.71
N LYS A 335 -22.72 12.94 7.29
CA LYS A 335 -23.50 13.96 6.59
C LYS A 335 -22.70 15.25 6.51
N ILE A 336 -22.51 15.76 5.28
CA ILE A 336 -21.85 17.05 5.03
C ILE A 336 -22.92 18.15 5.03
N GLU A 337 -23.91 17.99 4.17
CA GLU A 337 -25.06 18.89 3.97
C GLU A 337 -26.33 18.05 3.74
N GLU A 338 -27.48 18.68 3.48
CA GLU A 338 -28.77 17.99 3.34
C GLU A 338 -28.74 16.84 2.31
N ASN A 339 -28.15 17.09 1.14
CA ASN A 339 -28.06 16.13 0.03
C ASN A 339 -26.64 15.65 -0.27
N ARG A 340 -25.72 15.79 0.70
CA ARG A 340 -24.31 15.44 0.50
C ARG A 340 -23.77 14.64 1.68
N PHE A 341 -23.28 13.45 1.37
CA PHE A 341 -22.81 12.46 2.35
C PHE A 341 -21.39 12.00 2.04
N LEU A 342 -20.76 11.41 3.04
CA LEU A 342 -19.46 10.77 2.92
C LEU A 342 -19.55 9.38 3.55
N ALA A 343 -19.28 8.33 2.78
CA ALA A 343 -19.20 6.96 3.29
C ALA A 343 -17.74 6.54 3.42
N GLU A 344 -17.34 6.07 4.60
CA GLU A 344 -16.07 5.37 4.82
C GLU A 344 -16.22 3.95 4.28
N VAL A 345 -15.32 3.54 3.38
CA VAL A 345 -15.39 2.22 2.73
C VAL A 345 -14.03 1.54 2.74
N SER A 346 -14.03 0.26 3.12
CA SER A 346 -12.92 -0.65 2.87
C SER A 346 -13.30 -1.68 1.82
N PHE A 347 -12.41 -1.94 0.87
CA PHE A 347 -12.70 -2.85 -0.24
C PHE A 347 -11.42 -3.39 -0.90
N GLY A 348 -11.60 -4.34 -1.82
CA GLY A 348 -10.50 -4.92 -2.61
C GLY A 348 -9.94 -6.17 -1.95
N SER A 349 -8.62 -6.37 -2.05
CA SER A 349 -7.94 -7.59 -1.60
C SER A 349 -7.99 -7.76 -0.08
N PHE A 350 -8.16 -9.00 0.39
CA PHE A 350 -8.09 -9.35 1.82
C PHE A 350 -6.69 -9.16 2.41
N ASP A 351 -5.65 -9.31 1.60
CA ASP A 351 -4.26 -9.20 2.03
C ASP A 351 -3.87 -7.76 2.33
N ARG A 352 -4.38 -6.82 1.52
CA ARG A 352 -4.22 -5.39 1.72
C ARG A 352 -5.47 -4.65 1.25
N PRO A 353 -6.43 -4.45 2.16
CA PRO A 353 -7.62 -3.68 1.85
C PRO A 353 -7.28 -2.26 1.43
N THR A 354 -8.02 -1.76 0.45
CA THR A 354 -8.09 -0.34 0.14
C THR A 354 -9.06 0.31 1.10
N HIS A 355 -8.63 1.37 1.78
CA HIS A 355 -9.50 2.20 2.61
C HIS A 355 -9.60 3.58 1.95
N LEU A 356 -10.82 4.02 1.65
CA LEU A 356 -11.10 5.33 1.06
C LEU A 356 -12.44 5.86 1.57
N TYR A 357 -12.77 7.08 1.16
CA TYR A 357 -14.10 7.62 1.30
C TYR A 357 -14.82 7.69 -0.05
N LEU A 358 -16.13 7.57 -0.03
CA LEU A 358 -17.03 7.88 -1.15
C LEU A 358 -17.79 9.14 -0.82
N LEU A 359 -17.54 10.21 -1.58
CA LEU A 359 -18.36 11.40 -1.54
C LEU A 359 -19.60 11.15 -2.41
N LEU A 360 -20.78 11.31 -1.80
CA LEU A 360 -22.07 11.02 -2.42
C LEU A 360 -22.90 12.30 -2.46
N SER A 361 -23.46 12.60 -3.63
CA SER A 361 -24.45 13.66 -3.84
C SER A 361 -25.43 13.26 -4.93
N GLU A 362 -26.46 14.09 -5.14
CA GLU A 362 -27.45 13.84 -6.18
C GLU A 362 -26.81 13.65 -7.56
N GLY A 363 -27.03 12.47 -8.15
CA GLY A 363 -26.51 12.12 -9.47
C GLY A 363 -25.03 11.74 -9.54
N SER A 364 -24.27 11.83 -8.44
CA SER A 364 -22.81 11.66 -8.49
C SER A 364 -22.22 10.94 -7.28
N ALA A 365 -21.23 10.08 -7.54
CA ALA A 365 -20.34 9.54 -6.53
C ALA A 365 -18.88 9.74 -6.97
N GLN A 366 -17.99 9.95 -6.01
CA GLN A 366 -16.54 9.99 -6.28
C GLN A 366 -15.74 9.47 -5.08
N TYR A 367 -14.62 8.81 -5.36
CA TYR A 367 -13.66 8.49 -4.32
C TYR A 367 -12.97 9.75 -3.80
N TYR A 368 -12.65 9.76 -2.51
CA TYR A 368 -11.96 10.85 -1.85
C TYR A 368 -10.87 10.32 -0.91
N PRO A 369 -9.70 10.97 -0.82
CA PRO A 369 -9.29 12.16 -1.59
C PRO A 369 -8.75 11.83 -2.98
N LYS A 370 -8.49 10.55 -3.26
CA LYS A 370 -7.94 10.07 -4.52
C LYS A 370 -8.68 8.85 -5.03
N LYS A 371 -8.51 8.55 -6.32
CA LYS A 371 -9.00 7.32 -6.93
C LYS A 371 -8.28 6.09 -6.32
N PRO A 372 -8.92 4.92 -6.31
CA PRO A 372 -8.27 3.68 -5.95
C PRO A 372 -7.17 3.33 -6.96
N ILE A 373 -6.25 2.47 -6.53
CA ILE A 373 -5.26 1.86 -7.42
C ILE A 373 -5.93 0.73 -8.20
N ALA A 374 -5.58 0.57 -9.48
CA ALA A 374 -6.16 -0.39 -10.43
C ALA A 374 -5.72 -1.86 -10.20
N SER A 375 -5.88 -2.39 -8.98
CA SER A 375 -5.74 -3.83 -8.76
C SER A 375 -6.97 -4.58 -9.27
N GLN A 376 -6.82 -5.86 -9.60
CA GLN A 376 -7.96 -6.68 -10.05
C GLN A 376 -9.09 -6.68 -9.00
N ALA A 377 -8.74 -6.76 -7.73
CA ALA A 377 -9.70 -6.76 -6.63
C ALA A 377 -10.40 -5.41 -6.47
N ASN A 378 -9.68 -4.29 -6.64
CA ASN A 378 -10.27 -2.95 -6.57
C ASN A 378 -11.20 -2.68 -7.75
N ILE A 379 -10.86 -3.15 -8.96
CA ILE A 379 -11.71 -3.00 -10.15
C ILE A 379 -13.03 -3.76 -9.95
N LYS A 380 -12.97 -5.01 -9.49
CA LYS A 380 -14.18 -5.80 -9.18
C LYS A 380 -15.03 -5.14 -8.10
N ALA A 381 -14.38 -4.68 -7.03
CA ALA A 381 -15.06 -3.98 -5.94
C ALA A 381 -15.71 -2.68 -6.41
N HIS A 382 -15.05 -1.88 -7.25
CA HIS A 382 -15.60 -0.63 -7.78
C HIS A 382 -16.88 -0.87 -8.58
N LYS A 383 -16.87 -1.82 -9.53
CA LYS A 383 -18.07 -2.19 -10.30
C LYS A 383 -19.22 -2.60 -9.39
N LYS A 384 -18.93 -3.35 -8.33
CA LYS A 384 -19.94 -3.80 -7.38
C LYS A 384 -20.43 -2.70 -6.44
N ILE A 385 -19.58 -1.74 -6.07
CA ILE A 385 -19.98 -0.51 -5.36
C ILE A 385 -20.93 0.31 -6.24
N GLU A 386 -20.63 0.44 -7.53
CA GLU A 386 -21.52 1.15 -8.47
C GLU A 386 -22.91 0.51 -8.56
N GLU A 387 -23.01 -0.82 -8.56
CA GLU A 387 -24.30 -1.51 -8.45
C GLU A 387 -25.03 -1.13 -7.15
N PHE A 388 -24.37 -1.13 -5.99
CA PHE A 388 -25.00 -0.76 -4.72
C PHE A 388 -25.53 0.68 -4.68
N LEU A 389 -24.93 1.59 -5.45
CA LEU A 389 -25.35 2.99 -5.51
C LEU A 389 -26.53 3.22 -6.46
N ASN A 390 -26.83 2.25 -7.34
CA ASN A 390 -27.85 2.36 -8.38
C ASN A 390 -29.08 1.47 -8.18
N VAL A 391 -29.05 0.56 -7.20
CA VAL A 391 -30.18 -0.33 -6.84
C VAL A 391 -31.18 0.38 -5.93
#